data_AF-A0A2E1WBP1-F1
#
_entry.id   AF-A0A2E1WBP1-F1
#
_cell.length_a   1.000
_cell.length_b   1.000
_cell.length_c   1.000
_cell.angle_alpha   90.00
_cell.angle_beta   90.00
_cell.angle_gamma   90.00
#
_symmetry.space_group_name_H-M   'P 1'
#
loop_
_entity.id
_entity.type
_entity.pdbx_description
1 polymer ?
#
loop_
_entity_poly.entity_id
_entity_poly.type
_entity_poly.pdbx_seq_one_letter_code
_entity_poly.pdbx_strand_id
1 'polypeptide(L)'
;MENKINLKIEGDHEFGLFSMFVVEVKRDNISLPIFLTAEQTNLGLEDPDEAFEPIMELLNILLESGFSVHQTIEIVNGDESEQQHEFISNFDNRIDEAWNSEIQQINIRFSNLEDPQNSNIELESIGGHNFIIYTENNEISPVEIMNKLKVIFKQN
;
A
#
# COMPACT_ATOMS: atom_id res chain seq x y z
N MET A 1 -7.79 -10.27 -19.05
CA MET A 1 -6.71 -10.04 -18.09
C MET A 1 -7.34 -9.28 -16.95
N GLU A 2 -7.41 -9.89 -15.77
CA GLU A 2 -7.97 -9.23 -14.59
C GLU A 2 -7.09 -8.03 -14.19
N ASN A 3 -7.72 -6.91 -13.84
CA ASN A 3 -7.03 -5.73 -13.31
C ASN A 3 -6.66 -5.99 -11.85
N LYS A 4 -5.82 -6.99 -11.61
CA LYS A 4 -5.49 -7.46 -10.28
C LYS A 4 -4.14 -6.90 -9.83
N ILE A 5 -4.09 -6.39 -8.60
CA ILE A 5 -2.88 -6.05 -7.87
C ILE A 5 -2.71 -7.08 -6.75
N ASN A 6 -1.50 -7.59 -6.57
CA ASN A 6 -1.15 -8.33 -5.36
C ASN A 6 -0.52 -7.35 -4.39
N LEU A 7 -1.08 -7.26 -3.20
CA LEU A 7 -0.64 -6.37 -2.13
C LEU A 7 -0.16 -7.24 -0.98
N LYS A 8 1.15 -7.27 -0.76
CA LYS A 8 1.73 -7.95 0.39
C LYS A 8 1.97 -6.91 1.48
N ILE A 9 1.49 -7.19 2.68
CA ILE A 9 1.59 -6.32 3.83
C ILE A 9 2.49 -7.01 4.85
N GLU A 10 3.57 -6.35 5.21
CA GLU A 10 4.56 -6.84 6.17
C GLU A 10 4.48 -6.00 7.44
N GLY A 11 4.47 -6.68 8.58
CA GLY A 11 4.38 -6.04 9.88
C GLY A 11 4.76 -6.98 11.03
N ASP A 12 4.82 -6.41 12.22
CA ASP A 12 4.97 -7.17 13.46
C ASP A 12 3.61 -7.37 14.12
N HIS A 13 3.44 -8.46 14.86
CA HIS A 13 2.28 -8.69 15.70
C HIS A 13 2.72 -8.98 17.13
N GLU A 14 2.63 -7.98 18.01
CA GLU A 14 3.05 -8.08 19.39
C GLU A 14 1.99 -7.50 20.33
N PHE A 15 1.78 -8.14 21.48
CA PHE A 15 0.86 -7.67 22.52
C PHE A 15 -0.59 -7.52 22.03
N GLY A 16 -0.98 -8.34 21.04
CA GLY A 16 -2.31 -8.29 20.42
C GLY A 16 -2.51 -7.16 19.40
N LEU A 17 -1.46 -6.47 18.98
CA LEU A 17 -1.52 -5.38 18.00
C LEU A 17 -0.68 -5.71 16.77
N PHE A 18 -1.20 -5.38 15.59
CA PHE A 18 -0.46 -5.46 14.34
C PHE A 18 0.13 -4.09 13.98
N SER A 19 1.44 -4.04 13.76
CA SER A 19 2.19 -2.85 13.37
C SER A 19 2.76 -3.03 11.97
N MET A 20 2.15 -2.38 10.99
CA MET A 20 2.53 -2.45 9.58
C MET A 20 3.67 -1.48 9.26
N PHE A 21 4.72 -1.95 8.57
CA PHE A 21 5.83 -1.07 8.17
C PHE A 21 6.20 -1.14 6.69
N VAL A 22 5.83 -2.20 5.98
CA VAL A 22 6.07 -2.32 4.53
C VAL A 22 4.83 -2.81 3.82
N VAL A 23 4.55 -2.21 2.66
CA VAL A 23 3.55 -2.69 1.72
C VAL A 23 4.16 -2.84 0.35
N GLU A 24 4.18 -4.06 -0.18
CA GLU A 24 4.67 -4.36 -1.51
C GLU A 24 3.51 -4.41 -2.49
N VAL A 25 3.49 -3.45 -3.43
CA VAL A 25 2.54 -3.43 -4.55
C VAL A 25 3.15 -4.18 -5.71
N LYS A 26 2.49 -5.27 -6.14
CA LYS A 26 2.99 -6.13 -7.22
C LYS A 26 1.94 -6.35 -8.30
N ARG A 27 2.36 -6.15 -9.56
CA ARG A 27 1.59 -6.50 -10.74
C ARG A 27 2.51 -6.92 -11.87
N ASP A 28 2.08 -7.94 -12.62
CA ASP A 28 2.90 -8.56 -13.66
C ASP A 28 4.25 -8.99 -13.08
N ASN A 29 5.37 -8.52 -13.66
CA ASN A 29 6.72 -8.79 -13.17
C ASN A 29 7.34 -7.61 -12.40
N ILE A 30 6.53 -6.60 -12.04
CA ILE A 30 7.00 -5.42 -11.33
C ILE A 30 6.50 -5.48 -9.89
N SER A 31 7.45 -5.29 -8.99
CA SER A 31 7.24 -5.16 -7.56
C SER A 31 7.80 -3.83 -7.09
N LEU A 32 7.08 -3.21 -6.17
CA LEU A 32 7.46 -1.97 -5.52
C LEU A 32 7.18 -2.07 -4.02
N PRO A 33 8.22 -2.20 -3.17
CA PRO A 33 8.07 -2.01 -1.73
C PRO A 33 7.88 -0.53 -1.40
N ILE A 34 6.87 -0.25 -0.58
CA ILE A 34 6.57 1.05 0.01
C ILE A 34 6.83 0.91 1.51
N PHE A 35 7.83 1.65 2.01
CA PHE A 35 8.15 1.71 3.43
C PHE A 35 7.30 2.81 4.08
N LEU A 36 6.53 2.44 5.11
CA LEU A 36 5.72 3.37 5.86
C LEU A 36 6.59 4.15 6.85
N THR A 37 6.26 5.43 7.05
CA THR A 37 6.89 6.20 8.12
C THR A 37 6.36 5.75 9.49
N ALA A 38 7.04 6.15 10.55
CA ALA A 38 6.53 5.92 11.91
C ALA A 38 5.16 6.61 12.13
N GLU A 39 4.96 7.80 11.54
CA GLU A 39 3.68 8.50 11.59
C GLU A 39 2.56 7.69 10.92
N GLN A 40 2.80 7.17 9.71
CA GLN A 40 1.85 6.32 9.02
C GLN A 40 1.57 5.03 9.81
N THR A 41 2.61 4.35 10.29
CA THR A 41 2.50 3.11 11.07
C THR A 41 1.66 3.31 12.33
N ASN A 42 1.84 4.43 13.03
CA ASN A 42 1.13 4.71 14.28
C ASN A 42 -0.38 4.86 14.11
N LEU A 43 -0.88 5.22 12.92
CA LEU A 43 -2.32 5.32 12.68
C LEU A 43 -3.06 4.01 12.99
N GLY A 44 -2.48 2.87 12.62
CA GLY A 44 -3.06 1.54 12.89
C GLY A 44 -2.87 1.06 14.34
N LEU A 45 -2.05 1.77 15.13
CA LEU A 45 -1.85 1.47 16.56
C LEU A 45 -2.77 2.31 17.47
N GLU A 46 -3.29 3.43 16.97
CA GLU A 46 -4.22 4.28 17.72
C GLU A 46 -5.60 3.63 17.88
N ASP A 47 -6.06 2.90 16.86
CA ASP A 47 -7.26 2.08 16.91
C ASP A 47 -6.96 0.64 16.40
N PRO A 48 -6.88 -0.36 17.30
CA PRO A 48 -6.62 -1.75 16.93
C PRO A 48 -7.67 -2.36 16.00
N ASP A 49 -8.90 -1.83 15.99
CA ASP A 49 -9.95 -2.29 15.07
C ASP A 49 -9.72 -1.76 13.64
N GLU A 50 -8.86 -0.75 13.47
CA GLU A 50 -8.51 -0.11 12.19
C GLU A 50 -7.02 -0.33 11.83
N ALA A 51 -6.49 -1.55 12.03
CA ALA A 51 -5.08 -1.90 11.77
C ALA A 51 -4.57 -1.60 10.33
N PHE A 52 -5.46 -1.37 9.37
CA PHE A 52 -5.14 -1.02 7.98
C PHE A 52 -5.23 0.47 7.68
N GLU A 53 -5.56 1.32 8.66
CA GLU A 53 -5.57 2.78 8.53
C GLU A 53 -4.29 3.35 7.89
N PRO A 54 -3.06 2.85 8.18
CA PRO A 54 -1.83 3.33 7.55
C PRO A 54 -1.84 3.32 6.01
N ILE A 55 -2.65 2.45 5.39
CA ILE A 55 -2.75 2.29 3.95
C ILE A 55 -4.18 2.34 3.41
N MET A 56 -5.15 2.72 4.22
CA MET A 56 -6.57 2.73 3.82
C MET A 56 -6.76 3.57 2.55
N GLU A 57 -6.13 4.76 2.48
CA GLU A 57 -6.21 5.61 1.30
C GLU A 57 -5.52 5.02 0.08
N LEU A 58 -4.43 4.26 0.25
CA LEU A 58 -3.82 3.52 -0.87
C LEU A 58 -4.80 2.46 -1.40
N LEU A 59 -5.44 1.69 -0.51
CA LEU A 59 -6.45 0.70 -0.89
C LEU A 59 -7.62 1.35 -1.64
N ASN A 60 -8.15 2.45 -1.10
CA ASN A 60 -9.25 3.19 -1.73
C ASN A 60 -8.87 3.68 -3.13
N ILE A 61 -7.66 4.24 -3.31
CA ILE A 61 -7.14 4.64 -4.62
C ILE A 61 -7.13 3.44 -5.58
N LEU A 62 -6.66 2.27 -5.17
CA LEU A 62 -6.59 1.09 -6.03
C LEU A 62 -7.98 0.59 -6.44
N LEU A 63 -8.88 0.40 -5.47
CA LEU A 63 -10.22 -0.14 -5.70
C LEU A 63 -11.07 0.82 -6.54
N GLU A 64 -11.02 2.12 -6.25
CA GLU A 64 -11.70 3.13 -7.06
C GLU A 64 -11.13 3.19 -8.47
N SER A 65 -9.81 3.05 -8.63
CA SER A 65 -9.17 3.12 -9.94
C SER A 65 -9.36 1.88 -10.82
N GLY A 66 -10.22 0.94 -10.41
CA GLY A 66 -10.58 -0.23 -11.19
C GLY A 66 -9.66 -1.43 -11.00
N PHE A 67 -8.88 -1.46 -9.90
CA PHE A 67 -8.04 -2.60 -9.55
C PHE A 67 -8.66 -3.44 -8.43
N SER A 68 -8.85 -4.73 -8.67
CA SER A 68 -9.12 -5.67 -7.59
C SER A 68 -7.80 -5.98 -6.86
N VAL A 69 -7.84 -6.02 -5.54
CA VAL A 69 -6.66 -6.24 -4.69
C VAL A 69 -6.72 -7.63 -4.10
N HIS A 70 -5.63 -8.38 -4.22
CA HIS A 70 -5.40 -9.59 -3.45
C HIS A 70 -4.36 -9.30 -2.39
N GLN A 71 -4.82 -9.26 -1.15
CA GLN A 71 -4.04 -8.93 0.02
C GLN A 71 -3.49 -10.20 0.67
N THR A 72 -2.22 -10.16 1.05
CA THR A 72 -1.58 -11.18 1.88
C THR A 72 -0.83 -10.53 3.03
N ILE A 73 -0.81 -11.18 4.19
CA ILE A 73 -0.13 -10.72 5.41
C ILE A 73 1.13 -11.56 5.63
N GLU A 74 2.26 -10.90 5.88
CA GLU A 74 3.46 -11.53 6.42
C GLU A 74 3.78 -10.93 7.78
N ILE A 75 3.81 -11.79 8.81
CA ILE A 75 4.27 -11.41 10.14
C ILE A 75 5.79 -11.61 10.20
N VAL A 76 6.53 -10.53 10.42
CA VAL A 76 8.00 -10.56 10.52
C VAL A 76 8.44 -10.94 11.92
N ASN A 77 7.89 -10.30 12.94
CA ASN A 77 8.00 -10.73 14.33
C ASN A 77 6.60 -10.92 14.92
N GLY A 78 6.37 -12.08 15.54
CA GLY A 78 5.06 -12.44 16.09
C GLY A 78 5.20 -13.06 17.47
N ASP A 79 4.21 -12.83 18.33
CA ASP A 79 4.11 -13.45 19.66
C ASP A 79 3.40 -14.82 19.65
N GLU A 80 2.96 -15.29 18.48
CA GLU A 80 2.24 -16.56 18.26
C GLU A 80 0.96 -16.69 19.11
N SER A 81 0.40 -15.55 19.51
CA SER A 81 -0.82 -15.48 20.33
C SER A 81 -2.07 -15.91 19.56
N GLU A 82 -3.15 -16.21 20.30
CA GLU A 82 -4.47 -16.45 19.70
C GLU A 82 -4.92 -15.25 18.86
N GLN A 83 -4.62 -14.02 19.32
CA GLN A 83 -4.90 -12.78 18.61
C GLN A 83 -4.16 -12.72 17.27
N GLN A 84 -2.89 -13.12 17.22
CA GLN A 84 -2.14 -13.17 15.96
C GLN A 84 -2.78 -14.15 14.97
N HIS A 85 -3.12 -15.35 15.44
CA HIS A 85 -3.76 -16.35 14.58
C HIS A 85 -5.13 -15.89 14.07
N GLU A 86 -5.92 -15.23 14.92
CA GLU A 86 -7.20 -14.64 14.55
C GLU A 86 -7.01 -13.52 13.50
N PHE A 87 -6.03 -12.63 13.71
CA PHE A 87 -5.69 -11.56 12.77
C PHE A 87 -5.34 -12.13 11.38
N ILE A 88 -4.41 -13.09 11.31
CA ILE A 88 -4.03 -13.74 10.05
C ILE A 88 -5.24 -14.42 9.41
N SER A 89 -6.04 -15.16 10.18
CA SER A 89 -7.21 -15.86 9.65
C SER A 89 -8.26 -14.91 9.07
N ASN A 90 -8.37 -13.69 9.58
CA ASN A 90 -9.35 -12.70 9.14
C ASN A 90 -8.87 -11.86 7.96
N PHE A 91 -7.57 -11.62 7.84
CA PHE A 91 -7.03 -10.61 6.92
C PHE A 91 -6.04 -11.14 5.87
N ASP A 92 -5.52 -12.36 6.00
CA ASP A 92 -4.66 -12.97 5.00
C ASP A 92 -5.45 -13.61 3.83
N ASN A 93 -4.86 -13.59 2.65
CA ASN A 93 -5.46 -14.04 1.37
C ASN A 93 -6.84 -13.42 1.06
N ARG A 94 -7.08 -12.19 1.54
CA ARG A 94 -8.31 -11.45 1.25
C ARG A 94 -8.32 -10.95 -0.19
N ILE A 95 -9.50 -10.94 -0.81
CA ILE A 95 -9.71 -10.34 -2.12
C ILE A 95 -10.75 -9.23 -1.98
N ASP A 96 -10.36 -8.02 -2.36
CA ASP A 96 -11.24 -6.86 -2.47
C ASP A 96 -11.45 -6.54 -3.95
N GLU A 97 -12.71 -6.56 -4.37
CA GLU A 97 -13.06 -6.31 -5.76
C GLU A 97 -13.06 -4.81 -6.08
N ALA A 98 -12.59 -4.48 -7.28
CA ALA A 98 -12.63 -3.12 -7.81
C ALA A 98 -14.05 -2.55 -7.76
N TRP A 99 -14.16 -1.26 -7.44
CA TRP A 99 -15.46 -0.57 -7.46
C TRP A 99 -15.90 -0.21 -8.88
N ASN A 100 -14.94 -0.14 -9.80
CA ASN A 100 -15.14 0.16 -11.21
C ASN A 100 -14.62 -0.97 -12.09
N SER A 101 -15.32 -1.26 -13.19
CA SER A 101 -14.91 -2.31 -14.15
C SER A 101 -13.80 -1.86 -15.10
N GLU A 102 -13.61 -0.55 -15.27
CA GLU A 102 -12.61 0.05 -16.15
C GLU A 102 -11.52 0.74 -15.32
N ILE A 103 -10.26 0.63 -15.77
CA ILE A 103 -9.14 1.32 -15.12
C ILE A 103 -9.33 2.82 -15.29
N GLN A 104 -9.32 3.53 -14.17
CA GLN A 104 -9.32 4.99 -14.13
C GLN A 104 -7.90 5.53 -13.95
N GLN A 105 -7.72 6.81 -14.29
CA GLN A 105 -6.45 7.50 -14.13
C GLN A 105 -6.16 7.75 -12.64
N ILE A 106 -4.96 7.38 -12.20
CA ILE A 106 -4.39 7.83 -10.93
C ILE A 106 -3.44 8.97 -11.24
N ASN A 107 -3.63 10.11 -10.59
CA ASN A 107 -2.69 11.22 -10.66
C ASN A 107 -1.47 10.87 -9.79
N ILE A 108 -0.29 10.77 -10.43
CA ILE A 108 0.98 10.42 -9.78
C ILE A 108 1.93 11.58 -10.02
N ARG A 109 2.36 12.27 -8.95
CA ARG A 109 3.25 13.43 -9.05
C ARG A 109 4.32 13.43 -7.97
N PHE A 110 5.43 14.10 -8.25
CA PHE A 110 6.40 14.45 -7.21
C PHE A 110 5.81 15.56 -6.34
N SER A 111 6.00 15.47 -5.02
CA SER A 111 5.65 16.56 -4.09
C SER A 111 6.51 17.81 -4.32
N ASN A 112 7.73 17.66 -4.85
CA ASN A 112 8.62 18.74 -5.27
C ASN A 112 9.08 18.55 -6.72
N LEU A 113 8.52 19.35 -7.63
CA LEU A 113 8.86 19.32 -9.07
C LEU A 113 10.24 19.92 -9.37
N GLU A 114 10.77 20.77 -8.50
CA GLU A 114 12.08 21.42 -8.70
C GLU A 114 13.24 20.47 -8.38
N ASP A 115 13.02 19.49 -7.50
CA ASP A 115 13.98 18.44 -7.17
C ASP A 115 13.32 17.05 -7.09
N PRO A 116 12.95 16.45 -8.24
CA PRO A 116 12.30 15.14 -8.28
C PRO A 116 13.14 14.00 -7.70
N GLN A 117 14.46 14.15 -7.59
CA GLN A 117 15.35 13.11 -7.07
C GLN A 117 15.33 13.03 -5.54
N ASN A 118 14.90 14.09 -4.86
CA ASN A 118 14.78 14.17 -3.41
C ASN A 118 13.33 14.53 -3.01
N SER A 119 12.36 13.91 -3.68
CA SER A 119 10.93 14.19 -3.51
C SER A 119 10.16 12.94 -3.12
N ASN A 120 9.11 13.14 -2.32
CA ASN A 120 8.07 12.13 -2.14
C ASN A 120 7.19 12.02 -3.39
N ILE A 121 6.36 10.98 -3.43
CA ILE A 121 5.39 10.75 -4.50
C ILE A 121 3.98 10.84 -3.92
N GLU A 122 3.15 11.67 -4.53
CA GLU A 122 1.74 11.84 -4.19
C GLU A 122 0.89 11.06 -5.20
N LEU A 123 -0.04 10.27 -4.67
CA LEU A 123 -1.08 9.55 -5.40
C LEU A 123 -2.42 10.19 -5.10
N GLU A 124 -3.19 10.47 -6.15
CA GLU A 124 -4.54 11.01 -6.03
C GLU A 124 -5.47 10.29 -7.02
N SER A 125 -6.59 9.79 -6.52
CA SER A 125 -7.65 9.18 -7.32
C SER A 125 -8.69 10.21 -7.80
N ILE A 126 -9.58 9.83 -8.71
CA ILE A 126 -10.61 10.73 -9.27
C ILE A 126 -11.61 11.15 -8.18
N GLY A 127 -11.92 10.28 -7.22
CA GLY A 127 -12.80 10.57 -6.09
C GLY A 127 -12.15 11.38 -4.97
N GLY A 128 -10.86 11.67 -5.07
CA GLY A 128 -10.14 12.52 -4.11
C GLY A 128 -9.49 11.78 -2.95
N HIS A 129 -9.34 10.45 -3.03
CA HIS A 129 -8.46 9.71 -2.12
C HIS A 129 -7.00 10.05 -2.39
N ASN A 130 -6.22 10.25 -1.32
CA ASN A 130 -4.84 10.74 -1.38
C ASN A 130 -3.89 9.90 -0.53
N PHE A 131 -2.75 9.53 -1.11
CA PHE A 131 -1.70 8.79 -0.40
C PHE A 131 -0.30 9.30 -0.75
N ILE A 132 0.58 9.40 0.24
CA ILE A 132 1.97 9.85 0.05
C ILE A 132 2.91 8.66 0.26
N ILE A 133 3.72 8.39 -0.76
CA ILE A 133 4.87 7.49 -0.67
C ILE A 133 6.10 8.32 -0.30
N TYR A 134 6.57 8.14 0.93
CA TYR A 134 7.82 8.73 1.40
C TYR A 134 9.01 7.94 0.85
N THR A 135 9.97 8.64 0.25
CA THR A 135 11.06 7.99 -0.51
C THR A 135 12.39 7.94 0.23
N GLU A 136 12.51 8.61 1.37
CA GLU A 136 13.77 8.78 2.12
C GLU A 136 14.43 7.46 2.53
N ASN A 137 13.64 6.42 2.80
CA ASN A 137 14.12 5.12 3.28
C ASN A 137 14.26 4.06 2.16
N ASN A 138 14.11 4.44 0.89
CA ASN A 138 14.09 3.48 -0.20
C ASN A 138 15.46 3.38 -0.90
N GLU A 139 15.88 2.15 -1.26
CA GLU A 139 17.12 1.93 -2.02
C GLU A 139 17.00 2.38 -3.48
N ILE A 140 15.77 2.52 -3.96
CA ILE A 140 15.45 2.99 -5.31
C ILE A 140 15.08 4.48 -5.32
N SER A 141 15.53 5.20 -6.35
CA SER A 141 15.27 6.63 -6.50
C SER A 141 13.77 6.93 -6.66
N PRO A 142 13.30 8.14 -6.26
CA PRO A 142 11.91 8.55 -6.50
C PRO A 142 11.48 8.47 -7.97
N VAL A 143 12.40 8.76 -8.90
CA VAL A 143 12.14 8.65 -10.34
C VAL A 143 11.90 7.20 -10.75
N GLU A 144 12.64 6.25 -10.18
CA GLU A 144 12.41 4.82 -10.42
C GLU A 144 11.08 4.36 -9.81
N ILE A 145 10.74 4.79 -8.60
CA ILE A 145 9.46 4.50 -7.96
C ILE A 145 8.31 5.00 -8.84
N MET A 146 8.36 6.26 -9.29
CA MET A 146 7.40 6.87 -10.22
C MET A 146 7.21 6.03 -11.49
N ASN A 147 8.31 5.61 -12.11
CA ASN A 147 8.25 4.79 -13.32
C ASN A 147 7.62 3.41 -13.05
N LYS A 148 7.94 2.76 -11.93
CA LYS A 148 7.32 1.49 -11.52
C LYS A 148 5.82 1.66 -11.29
N LEU A 149 5.41 2.70 -10.55
CA LEU A 149 3.99 3.00 -10.30
C LEU A 149 3.22 3.20 -11.60
N LYS A 150 3.77 3.96 -12.55
CA LYS A 150 3.15 4.17 -13.87
C LYS A 150 2.89 2.86 -14.60
N VAL A 151 3.83 1.92 -14.57
CA VAL A 151 3.62 0.61 -15.21
C VAL A 151 2.61 -0.24 -14.42
N ILE A 152 2.74 -0.32 -13.09
CA ILE A 152 1.80 -1.07 -12.22
C ILE A 152 0.37 -0.57 -12.43
N PHE A 153 0.17 0.74 -12.47
CA PHE A 153 -1.15 1.37 -12.59
C PHE A 153 -1.59 1.62 -14.05
N LYS A 154 -0.83 1.15 -15.05
CA LYS A 154 -1.10 1.38 -16.49
C LYS A 154 -1.32 2.86 -16.85
N GLN A 155 -0.54 3.75 -16.24
CA GLN A 155 -0.55 5.19 -16.51
C GLN A 155 0.56 5.50 -17.52
N ASN A 156 0.18 5.84 -18.75
CA ASN A 156 1.11 6.22 -19.83
C ASN A 156 1.15 7.75 -20.00
#